data_AF-A0A3A8SQG1-F1
#
_entry.id   AF-A0A3A8SQG1-F1
#
_cell.length_a   1.000
_cell.length_b   1.000
_cell.length_c   1.000
_cell.angle_alpha   90.00
_cell.angle_beta   90.00
_cell.angle_gamma   90.00
#
_symmetry.space_group_name_H-M   'P 1'
#
loop_
_entity.id
_entity.type
_entity.pdbx_description
1 polymer ?
#
loop_
_entity_poly.entity_id
_entity_poly.type
_entity_poly.pdbx_seq_one_letter_code
_entity_poly.pdbx_strand_id
1 'polypeptide(L)'
;MTAAFTFRCLASAAALLSLVGCGSATIGGGGSPARAKWVGSVVRTPDGGQLRTTIYYGPWQCSAAFLSRCESKCSAQGLPLMGCIWLADIKGDWQGRYLFMPAEAGGRLAITHCCCDYPAVPDGEAQRRIWERGRTAFRRDWSTEFGDWPKTGKTSWPGHHIYDLLHGGPPLAAGNILPVPPDVHLDFNSAYPACYAPRGKWLAPGPERPYVD
;
A
#
# COMPACT_ATOMS: atom_id res chain seq x y z
N MET A 1 75.28 38.34 24.33
CA MET A 1 75.29 37.03 25.01
C MET A 1 74.38 36.08 24.21
N THR A 2 74.96 34.97 23.74
CA THR A 2 74.35 33.65 23.40
C THR A 2 72.92 33.60 22.84
N ALA A 3 72.76 33.23 21.57
CA ALA A 3 72.32 31.89 21.07
C ALA A 3 70.78 31.79 20.92
N ALA A 4 70.13 31.08 20.00
CA ALA A 4 70.48 29.99 19.10
C ALA A 4 69.52 29.94 17.89
N PHE A 5 69.93 29.26 16.82
CA PHE A 5 69.10 28.85 15.69
C PHE A 5 68.09 27.76 16.09
N THR A 6 66.87 27.80 15.52
CA THR A 6 66.13 26.56 15.23
C THR A 6 65.34 26.68 13.92
N PHE A 7 65.52 25.68 13.07
CA PHE A 7 64.91 25.49 11.75
C PHE A 7 63.76 24.46 11.85
N ARG A 8 62.86 24.48 10.84
CA ARG A 8 61.81 23.49 10.48
C ARG A 8 60.49 23.67 11.25
N CYS A 9 59.31 23.51 10.66
CA CYS A 9 58.91 22.62 9.57
C CYS A 9 57.76 23.23 8.76
N LEU A 10 57.78 23.01 7.45
CA LEU A 10 56.62 23.18 6.55
C LEU A 10 55.56 22.13 6.91
N ALA A 11 54.32 22.55 7.11
CA ALA A 11 53.16 21.68 7.06
C ALA A 11 52.10 22.33 6.16
N SER A 12 52.10 21.90 4.90
CA SER A 12 51.07 22.22 3.91
C SER A 12 49.73 21.66 4.37
N ALA A 13 48.77 22.53 4.64
CA ALA A 13 47.38 22.12 4.85
C ALA A 13 46.70 21.95 3.47
N ALA A 14 46.67 20.72 2.97
CA ALA A 14 45.83 20.35 1.85
C ALA A 14 44.37 20.29 2.31
N ALA A 15 43.57 21.29 1.94
CA ALA A 15 42.14 21.28 2.16
C ALA A 15 41.48 20.32 1.15
N LEU A 16 41.14 19.12 1.60
CA LEU A 16 40.26 18.19 0.88
C LEU A 16 38.82 18.73 0.96
N LEU A 17 38.37 19.35 -0.13
CA LEU A 17 36.95 19.62 -0.38
C LEU A 17 36.20 18.28 -0.53
N SER A 18 35.63 17.80 0.57
CA SER A 18 34.63 16.73 0.53
C SER A 18 33.34 17.32 -0.04
N LEU A 19 33.07 17.02 -1.32
CA LEU A 19 31.76 17.15 -1.93
C LEU A 19 30.77 16.28 -1.14
N VAL A 20 29.96 16.93 -0.30
CA VAL A 20 28.76 16.32 0.27
C VAL A 20 27.76 16.17 -0.87
N GLY A 21 27.84 15.03 -1.56
CA GLY A 21 26.74 14.58 -2.39
C GLY A 21 25.55 14.31 -1.48
N CYS A 22 24.46 15.06 -1.66
CA CYS A 22 23.14 14.70 -1.15
C CYS A 22 22.67 13.42 -1.87
N GLY A 23 23.32 12.30 -1.59
CA GLY A 23 22.77 10.98 -1.86
C GLY A 23 21.77 10.70 -0.76
N SER A 24 20.49 10.65 -1.10
CA SER A 24 19.45 10.07 -0.26
C SER A 24 19.81 8.62 0.04
N ALA A 25 20.57 8.40 1.12
CA ALA A 25 20.71 7.11 1.74
C ALA A 25 19.38 6.83 2.46
N THR A 26 18.37 6.38 1.72
CA THR A 26 17.31 5.59 2.33
C THR A 26 17.97 4.33 2.85
N ILE A 27 18.31 4.35 4.14
CA ILE A 27 18.61 3.15 4.92
C ILE A 27 17.44 2.20 4.66
N GLY A 28 17.72 1.11 3.93
CA GLY A 28 16.78 0.04 3.70
C GLY A 28 16.48 -0.63 5.04
N GLY A 29 15.49 -0.12 5.76
CA GLY A 29 14.88 -0.82 6.87
C GLY A 29 14.33 -2.14 6.32
N GLY A 30 14.76 -3.26 6.90
CA GLY A 30 14.41 -4.61 6.46
C GLY A 30 12.91 -4.87 6.52
N GLY A 31 12.22 -4.56 5.44
CA GLY A 31 10.87 -5.05 5.17
C GLY A 31 10.94 -6.51 4.70
N SER A 32 9.95 -7.31 5.08
CA SER A 32 9.77 -8.62 4.44
C SER A 32 9.30 -8.42 3.00
N PRO A 33 9.58 -9.33 2.05
CA PRO A 33 8.98 -9.21 0.72
C PRO A 33 7.44 -9.16 0.85
N ALA A 34 6.79 -8.43 -0.05
CA ALA A 34 5.34 -8.46 -0.15
C ALA A 34 4.85 -9.91 -0.34
N ARG A 35 3.69 -10.26 0.22
CA ARG A 35 3.14 -11.62 0.12
C ARG A 35 2.95 -12.05 -1.33
N ALA A 36 2.51 -11.10 -2.14
CA ALA A 36 2.45 -11.23 -3.59
C ALA A 36 2.61 -9.84 -4.22
N LYS A 37 2.81 -9.82 -5.53
CA LYS A 37 2.66 -8.61 -6.34
C LYS A 37 1.95 -8.91 -7.64
N TRP A 38 1.15 -7.95 -8.10
CA TRP A 38 0.57 -7.93 -9.43
C TRP A 38 1.13 -6.74 -10.20
N VAL A 39 1.61 -6.98 -11.40
CA VAL A 39 2.08 -5.92 -12.30
C VAL A 39 1.08 -5.82 -13.45
N GLY A 40 0.41 -4.69 -13.54
CA GLY A 40 -0.53 -4.39 -14.60
C GLY A 40 0.17 -4.14 -15.94
N SER A 41 -0.59 -4.29 -17.01
CA SER A 41 -0.18 -3.87 -18.35
C SER A 41 0.09 -2.37 -18.37
N VAL A 42 0.96 -1.94 -19.29
CA VAL A 42 1.18 -0.51 -19.52
C VAL A 42 -0.03 0.09 -20.22
N VAL A 43 -0.55 1.18 -19.69
CA VAL A 43 -1.65 1.96 -20.25
C VAL A 43 -1.11 3.29 -20.75
N ARG A 44 -1.55 3.74 -21.93
CA ARG A 44 -1.21 5.06 -22.44
C ARG A 44 -2.06 6.12 -21.75
N THR A 45 -1.42 7.18 -21.27
CA THR A 45 -2.11 8.31 -20.66
C THR A 45 -2.48 9.36 -21.72
N PRO A 46 -3.52 10.19 -21.51
CA PRO A 46 -3.99 11.17 -22.50
C PRO A 46 -2.93 12.18 -22.98
N ASP A 47 -1.91 12.44 -22.16
CA ASP A 47 -0.77 13.31 -22.44
C ASP A 47 0.35 12.62 -23.27
N GLY A 48 0.13 11.38 -23.72
CA GLY A 48 1.10 10.60 -24.48
C GLY A 48 2.14 9.87 -23.63
N GLY A 49 2.00 9.90 -22.31
CA GLY A 49 2.79 9.09 -21.39
C GLY A 49 2.35 7.63 -21.30
N GLN A 50 3.01 6.90 -20.41
CA GLN A 50 2.80 5.49 -20.12
C GLN A 50 2.68 5.33 -18.61
N LEU A 51 1.60 4.69 -18.15
CA LEU A 51 1.38 4.35 -16.75
C LEU A 51 1.48 2.83 -16.59
N ARG A 52 2.22 2.38 -15.59
CA ARG A 52 2.22 1.00 -15.11
C ARG A 52 1.76 0.97 -13.66
N THR A 53 0.71 0.22 -13.40
CA THR A 53 0.22 -0.01 -12.03
C THR A 53 0.82 -1.29 -11.48
N THR A 54 1.34 -1.25 -10.26
CA THR A 54 1.77 -2.42 -9.50
C THR A 54 1.02 -2.47 -8.18
N ILE A 55 0.46 -3.62 -7.82
CA ILE A 55 -0.17 -3.82 -6.51
C ILE A 55 0.70 -4.77 -5.71
N TYR A 56 1.14 -4.32 -4.54
CA TYR A 56 1.83 -5.14 -3.55
C TYR A 56 0.82 -5.55 -2.49
N TYR A 57 0.84 -6.81 -2.08
CA TYR A 57 -0.12 -7.34 -1.13
C TYR A 57 0.52 -7.68 0.21
N GLY A 58 -0.16 -7.29 1.29
CA GLY A 58 0.11 -7.70 2.67
C GLY A 58 -0.52 -9.05 2.99
N PRO A 59 -1.02 -9.28 4.22
CA PRO A 59 -1.45 -8.28 5.20
C PRO A 59 -0.34 -7.82 6.15
N TRP A 60 -0.21 -6.52 6.36
CA TRP A 60 0.74 -5.93 7.31
C TRP A 60 0.01 -5.18 8.42
N GLN A 61 0.68 -5.01 9.56
CA GLN A 61 0.22 -4.06 10.57
C GLN A 61 0.25 -2.66 9.97
N CYS A 62 -0.79 -1.87 10.24
CA CYS A 62 -0.81 -0.47 9.85
C CYS A 62 0.29 0.32 10.57
N SER A 63 0.89 1.28 9.87
CA SER A 63 1.78 2.24 10.53
C SER A 63 1.01 3.13 11.51
N ALA A 64 1.73 3.90 12.34
CA ALA A 64 1.10 4.80 13.30
C ALA A 64 0.17 5.82 12.61
N ALA A 65 0.56 6.34 11.46
CA ALA A 65 -0.27 7.26 10.67
C ALA A 65 -1.57 6.61 10.18
N PHE A 66 -1.51 5.34 9.75
CA PHE A 66 -2.69 4.61 9.29
C PHE A 66 -3.62 4.20 10.42
N LEU A 67 -3.07 3.82 11.58
CA LEU A 67 -3.85 3.60 12.80
C LEU A 67 -4.63 4.87 13.18
N SER A 68 -3.97 6.03 13.25
CA SER A 68 -4.62 7.31 13.59
C SER A 68 -5.72 7.69 12.59
N ARG A 69 -5.51 7.45 11.29
CA ARG A 69 -6.55 7.62 10.27
C ARG A 69 -7.74 6.70 10.50
N CYS A 70 -7.51 5.42 10.82
CA CYS A 70 -8.59 4.50 11.12
C CYS A 70 -9.33 4.86 12.41
N GLU A 71 -8.62 5.29 13.44
CA GLU A 71 -9.21 5.78 14.70
C GLU A 71 -10.10 7.00 14.46
N SER A 72 -9.63 7.96 13.66
CA SER A 72 -10.43 9.12 13.24
C SER A 72 -11.69 8.69 12.47
N LYS A 73 -11.57 7.70 11.58
CA LYS A 73 -12.71 7.17 10.80
C LYS A 73 -13.74 6.45 11.69
N CYS A 74 -13.30 5.67 12.67
CA CYS A 74 -14.20 4.96 13.59
C CYS A 74 -14.87 5.93 14.56
N SER A 75 -14.11 6.85 15.15
CA SER A 75 -14.63 7.86 16.09
C SER A 75 -15.64 8.81 15.43
N ALA A 76 -15.46 9.17 14.15
CA ALA A 76 -16.45 9.93 13.37
C ALA A 76 -17.81 9.22 13.26
N GLN A 77 -17.86 7.90 13.49
CA GLN A 77 -19.07 7.08 13.51
C GLN A 77 -19.48 6.70 14.95
N GLY A 78 -18.80 7.22 15.97
CA GLY A 78 -19.06 6.91 17.38
C GLY A 78 -18.60 5.51 17.81
N LEU A 79 -17.72 4.86 17.03
CA LEU A 79 -17.24 3.51 17.29
C LEU A 79 -15.75 3.50 17.67
N PRO A 80 -15.32 2.64 18.61
CA PRO A 80 -13.91 2.42 18.85
C PRO A 80 -13.23 1.68 17.69
N LEU A 81 -11.93 1.91 17.52
CA LEU A 81 -11.08 1.13 16.62
C LEU A 81 -10.70 -0.19 17.31
N MET A 82 -10.97 -1.31 16.65
CA MET A 82 -10.61 -2.68 17.09
C MET A 82 -9.31 -3.16 16.46
N GLY A 83 -8.95 -2.64 15.29
CA GLY A 83 -7.69 -2.95 14.61
C GLY A 83 -7.56 -2.27 13.25
N CYS A 84 -6.35 -2.30 12.69
CA CYS A 84 -6.05 -1.80 11.35
C CYS A 84 -5.14 -2.79 10.62
N ILE A 85 -5.56 -3.19 9.42
CA ILE A 85 -4.75 -4.02 8.51
C ILE A 85 -4.39 -3.19 7.29
N TRP A 86 -3.10 -3.14 6.95
CA TRP A 86 -2.65 -2.66 5.65
C TRP A 86 -2.69 -3.82 4.66
N LEU A 87 -3.70 -3.79 3.77
CA LEU A 87 -3.98 -4.88 2.85
C LEU A 87 -3.08 -4.83 1.62
N ALA A 88 -2.92 -3.64 1.04
CA ALA A 88 -2.18 -3.50 -0.20
C ALA A 88 -1.58 -2.10 -0.35
N ASP A 89 -0.60 -2.01 -1.22
CA ASP A 89 -0.06 -0.77 -1.75
C ASP A 89 -0.19 -0.78 -3.27
N ILE A 90 -0.91 0.22 -3.80
CA ILE A 90 -1.06 0.44 -5.23
C ILE A 90 -0.03 1.49 -5.63
N LYS A 91 0.97 1.08 -6.41
CA LYS A 91 1.98 1.96 -6.98
C LYS A 91 1.63 2.26 -8.43
N GLY A 92 1.61 3.54 -8.79
CA GLY A 92 1.53 3.98 -10.19
C GLY A 92 2.87 4.56 -10.61
N ASP A 93 3.50 3.96 -11.62
CA ASP A 93 4.73 4.45 -12.24
C ASP A 93 4.39 5.06 -13.60
N TRP A 94 4.52 6.38 -13.73
CA TRP A 94 4.29 7.11 -14.96
C TRP A 94 5.60 7.54 -15.61
N GLN A 95 5.68 7.38 -16.92
CA GLN A 95 6.79 7.84 -17.76
C GLN A 95 6.24 8.59 -18.97
N GLY A 96 6.79 9.77 -19.25
CA GLY A 96 6.36 10.57 -20.39
C GLY A 96 7.29 11.72 -20.68
N ARG A 97 6.71 12.85 -21.09
CA ARG A 97 7.48 14.07 -21.38
C ARG A 97 6.84 15.27 -20.71
N TYR A 98 7.67 16.12 -20.12
CA TYR A 98 7.30 17.44 -19.63
C TYR A 98 8.20 18.49 -20.28
N LEU A 99 7.60 19.50 -20.91
CA LEU A 99 8.35 20.52 -21.68
C LEU A 99 9.38 19.90 -22.64
N PHE A 100 8.96 18.87 -23.39
CA PHE A 100 9.78 18.11 -24.34
C PHE A 100 10.95 17.31 -23.76
N MET A 101 11.17 17.31 -22.44
CA MET A 101 12.17 16.48 -21.77
C MET A 101 11.53 15.20 -21.24
N PRO A 102 12.26 14.06 -21.18
CA PRO A 102 11.78 12.88 -20.46
C PRO A 102 11.43 13.21 -19.01
N ALA A 103 10.31 12.69 -18.54
CA ALA A 103 9.84 12.89 -17.18
C ALA A 103 9.29 11.58 -16.61
N GLU A 104 9.51 11.39 -15.32
CA GLU A 104 8.93 10.29 -14.55
C GLU A 104 8.16 10.88 -13.36
N ALA A 105 7.02 10.28 -13.07
CA ALA A 105 6.18 10.64 -11.93
C ALA A 105 5.57 9.37 -11.37
N GLY A 106 5.08 9.43 -10.15
CA GLY A 106 4.43 8.27 -9.57
C GLY A 106 3.96 8.53 -8.16
N GLY A 107 3.16 7.59 -7.67
CA GLY A 107 2.58 7.66 -6.35
C GLY A 107 2.31 6.28 -5.80
N ARG A 108 2.07 6.23 -4.49
CA ARG A 108 1.56 5.05 -3.81
C ARG A 108 0.26 5.39 -3.09
N LEU A 109 -0.67 4.44 -3.14
CA LEU A 109 -1.90 4.47 -2.36
C LEU A 109 -1.96 3.22 -1.49
N ALA A 110 -1.93 3.43 -0.18
CA ALA A 110 -2.15 2.36 0.78
C ALA A 110 -3.65 2.06 0.93
N ILE A 111 -3.99 0.77 0.82
CA ILE A 111 -5.33 0.24 1.06
C ILE A 111 -5.36 -0.39 2.45
N THR A 112 -6.13 0.23 3.34
CA THR A 112 -6.23 -0.17 4.74
C THR A 112 -7.64 -0.65 5.08
N HIS A 113 -7.76 -1.77 5.77
CA HIS A 113 -8.97 -2.21 6.44
C HIS A 113 -8.99 -1.66 7.87
N CYS A 114 -9.93 -0.76 8.17
CA CYS A 114 -10.18 -0.27 9.52
C CYS A 114 -11.28 -1.13 10.16
N CYS A 115 -10.91 -1.93 11.15
CA CYS A 115 -11.83 -2.75 11.92
C CYS A 115 -12.42 -1.89 13.03
N CYS A 116 -13.46 -1.10 12.74
CA CYS A 116 -14.22 -0.46 13.81
C CYS A 116 -15.14 -1.50 14.47
N ASP A 117 -15.64 -1.21 15.68
CA ASP A 117 -16.58 -2.09 16.39
C ASP A 117 -17.99 -2.06 15.77
N TYR A 118 -18.08 -2.42 14.49
CA TYR A 118 -19.33 -2.48 13.75
C TYR A 118 -20.14 -3.68 14.21
N PRO A 119 -21.47 -3.55 14.35
CA PRO A 119 -22.31 -4.72 14.52
C PRO A 119 -22.27 -5.57 13.25
N ALA A 120 -22.30 -6.89 13.42
CA ALA A 120 -22.43 -7.80 12.30
C ALA A 120 -23.79 -7.61 11.60
N VAL A 121 -23.81 -7.77 10.28
CA VAL A 121 -25.06 -7.74 9.51
C VAL A 121 -25.94 -8.94 9.86
N PRO A 122 -27.28 -8.79 9.89
CA PRO A 122 -28.18 -9.90 10.25
C PRO A 122 -28.13 -11.10 9.28
N ASP A 123 -27.90 -10.84 7.99
CA ASP A 123 -27.81 -11.88 6.95
C ASP A 123 -26.57 -11.64 6.07
N GLY A 124 -25.44 -12.24 6.46
CA GLY A 124 -24.21 -12.21 5.69
C GLY A 124 -24.29 -13.01 4.38
N GLU A 125 -25.19 -14.00 4.29
CA GLU A 125 -25.39 -14.77 3.07
C GLU A 125 -26.06 -13.92 1.98
N ALA A 126 -27.02 -13.06 2.36
CA ALA A 126 -27.60 -12.09 1.43
C ALA A 126 -26.53 -11.19 0.80
N GLN A 127 -25.58 -10.68 1.59
CA GLN A 127 -24.49 -9.84 1.08
C GLN A 127 -23.62 -10.60 0.07
N ARG A 128 -23.28 -11.86 0.38
CA ARG A 128 -22.54 -12.74 -0.55
C ARG A 128 -23.33 -13.00 -1.83
N ARG A 129 -24.64 -13.26 -1.76
CA ARG A 129 -25.50 -13.45 -2.93
C ARG A 129 -25.56 -12.21 -3.83
N ILE A 130 -25.55 -11.01 -3.26
CA ILE A 130 -25.49 -9.76 -4.04
C ILE A 130 -24.17 -9.69 -4.82
N TRP A 131 -23.04 -9.94 -4.17
CA TRP A 131 -21.74 -9.99 -4.83
C TRP A 131 -21.71 -11.04 -5.94
N GLU A 132 -22.13 -12.27 -5.65
CA GLU A 132 -22.08 -13.38 -6.61
C GLU A 132 -22.90 -13.10 -7.88
N ARG A 133 -24.06 -12.44 -7.76
CA ARG A 133 -24.87 -12.03 -8.91
C ARG A 133 -24.28 -10.83 -9.67
N GLY A 134 -23.62 -9.91 -8.98
CA GLY A 134 -23.13 -8.66 -9.56
C GLY A 134 -21.69 -8.69 -10.08
N ARG A 135 -20.84 -9.62 -9.59
CA ARG A 135 -19.39 -9.60 -9.82
C ARG A 135 -18.96 -9.60 -11.28
N THR A 136 -19.74 -10.22 -12.17
CA THR A 136 -19.42 -10.24 -13.60
C THR A 136 -19.56 -8.85 -14.21
N ALA A 137 -20.66 -8.14 -13.91
CA ALA A 137 -20.86 -6.76 -14.35
C ALA A 137 -19.82 -5.83 -13.70
N PHE A 138 -19.60 -5.98 -12.40
CA PHE A 138 -18.58 -5.22 -11.67
C PHE A 138 -17.19 -5.33 -12.33
N ARG A 139 -16.74 -6.55 -12.64
CA ARG A 139 -15.43 -6.78 -13.26
C ARG A 139 -15.34 -6.17 -14.65
N ARG A 140 -16.43 -6.20 -15.44
CA ARG A 140 -16.47 -5.55 -16.75
C ARG A 140 -16.31 -4.04 -16.60
N ASP A 141 -17.05 -3.43 -15.68
CA ASP A 141 -17.03 -1.99 -15.46
C ASP A 141 -15.65 -1.57 -14.92
N TRP A 142 -15.07 -2.33 -13.98
CA TRP A 142 -13.67 -2.18 -13.55
C TRP A 142 -12.71 -2.23 -14.73
N SER A 143 -12.91 -3.18 -15.65
CA SER A 143 -12.01 -3.33 -16.79
C SER A 143 -12.03 -2.16 -17.76
N THR A 144 -13.11 -1.40 -17.83
CA THR A 144 -13.16 -0.19 -18.66
C THR A 144 -12.26 0.93 -18.16
N GLU A 145 -11.96 0.94 -16.85
CA GLU A 145 -11.18 2.00 -16.21
C GLU A 145 -9.73 1.56 -15.96
N PHE A 146 -9.52 0.29 -15.60
CA PHE A 146 -8.23 -0.21 -15.11
C PHE A 146 -7.59 -1.31 -15.98
N GLY A 147 -8.22 -1.69 -17.09
CA GLY A 147 -7.79 -2.79 -17.95
C GLY A 147 -8.28 -4.16 -17.45
N ASP A 148 -7.83 -5.28 -18.02
CA ASP A 148 -8.39 -6.59 -17.69
C ASP A 148 -8.30 -6.95 -16.18
N TRP A 149 -9.43 -7.35 -15.60
CA TRP A 149 -9.46 -7.92 -14.25
C TRP A 149 -8.40 -9.04 -14.09
N PRO A 150 -7.57 -9.02 -13.03
CA PRO A 150 -6.52 -9.99 -12.84
C PRO A 150 -7.00 -11.45 -12.85
N LYS A 151 -6.22 -12.35 -13.45
CA LYS A 151 -6.56 -13.78 -13.59
C LYS A 151 -5.33 -14.68 -13.55
N THR A 152 -5.53 -15.91 -13.10
CA THR A 152 -4.55 -17.00 -13.22
C THR A 152 -5.13 -18.02 -14.21
N GLY A 153 -4.48 -18.17 -15.37
CA GLY A 153 -5.02 -18.96 -16.47
C GLY A 153 -6.40 -18.44 -16.92
N LYS A 154 -7.44 -19.27 -16.79
CA LYS A 154 -8.83 -18.91 -17.13
C LYS A 154 -9.65 -18.41 -15.92
N THR A 155 -9.07 -18.41 -14.73
CA THR A 155 -9.79 -18.11 -13.49
C THR A 155 -9.50 -16.69 -13.03
N SER A 156 -10.52 -15.83 -13.03
CA SER A 156 -10.44 -14.48 -12.45
C SER A 156 -10.12 -14.54 -10.97
N TRP A 157 -9.27 -13.65 -10.50
CA TRP A 157 -8.96 -13.49 -9.08
C TRP A 157 -10.23 -13.12 -8.28
N PRO A 158 -10.32 -13.52 -7.00
CA PRO A 158 -11.37 -13.05 -6.12
C PRO A 158 -11.32 -11.51 -5.97
N GLY A 159 -12.50 -10.92 -5.76
CA GLY A 159 -12.63 -9.54 -5.29
C GLY A 159 -12.73 -9.56 -3.78
N HIS A 160 -11.74 -9.01 -3.10
CA HIS A 160 -11.70 -8.89 -1.66
C HIS A 160 -12.42 -7.61 -1.21
N HIS A 161 -13.32 -7.72 -0.23
CA HIS A 161 -14.01 -6.56 0.32
C HIS A 161 -13.15 -5.83 1.37
N ILE A 162 -12.73 -4.61 1.05
CA ILE A 162 -11.87 -3.78 1.90
C ILE A 162 -12.59 -3.42 3.19
N TYR A 163 -13.85 -3.01 3.11
CA TYR A 163 -14.78 -2.96 4.22
C TYR A 163 -15.57 -4.27 4.21
N ASP A 164 -15.45 -5.02 5.30
CA ASP A 164 -15.95 -6.40 5.41
C ASP A 164 -17.46 -6.48 5.16
N LEU A 165 -17.87 -7.40 4.30
CA LEU A 165 -19.27 -7.71 4.02
C LEU A 165 -20.06 -8.02 5.28
N LEU A 166 -19.46 -8.78 6.21
CA LEU A 166 -20.13 -9.19 7.44
C LEU A 166 -20.36 -8.03 8.42
N HIS A 167 -19.71 -6.90 8.19
CA HIS A 167 -19.80 -5.71 9.02
C HIS A 167 -20.42 -4.52 8.27
N GLY A 168 -21.13 -4.75 7.16
CA GLY A 168 -21.86 -3.72 6.44
C GLY A 168 -21.12 -3.15 5.23
N GLY A 169 -20.03 -3.78 4.81
CA GLY A 169 -19.35 -3.52 3.54
C GLY A 169 -20.29 -3.59 2.34
N PRO A 170 -20.45 -2.51 1.55
CA PRO A 170 -21.27 -2.54 0.34
C PRO A 170 -20.71 -3.56 -0.66
N PRO A 171 -21.49 -4.57 -1.11
CA PRO A 171 -20.94 -5.69 -1.87
C PRO A 171 -20.44 -5.37 -3.28
N LEU A 172 -20.86 -4.25 -3.87
CA LEU A 172 -20.57 -3.86 -5.26
C LEU A 172 -20.02 -2.44 -5.38
N ALA A 173 -19.66 -1.78 -4.28
CA ALA A 173 -19.07 -0.44 -4.35
C ALA A 173 -17.65 -0.52 -4.92
N ALA A 174 -17.36 0.29 -5.94
CA ALA A 174 -16.06 0.30 -6.63
C ALA A 174 -14.88 0.51 -5.68
N GLY A 175 -15.02 1.45 -4.74
CA GLY A 175 -13.99 1.71 -3.71
C GLY A 175 -13.92 0.66 -2.58
N ASN A 176 -14.74 -0.39 -2.63
CA ASN A 176 -14.78 -1.43 -1.60
C ASN A 176 -14.19 -2.77 -2.04
N ILE A 177 -13.77 -2.92 -3.30
CA ILE A 177 -13.34 -4.20 -3.83
C ILE A 177 -11.92 -4.10 -4.38
N LEU A 178 -11.04 -4.98 -3.89
CA LEU A 178 -9.66 -5.13 -4.36
C LEU A 178 -9.52 -6.48 -5.08
N PRO A 179 -9.00 -6.56 -6.32
CA PRO A 179 -8.60 -7.84 -6.90
C PRO A 179 -7.38 -8.39 -6.14
N VAL A 180 -7.46 -9.63 -5.66
CA VAL A 180 -6.43 -10.23 -4.80
C VAL A 180 -6.10 -11.65 -5.29
N PRO A 181 -4.82 -12.07 -5.34
CA PRO A 181 -4.46 -13.46 -5.59
C PRO A 181 -5.21 -14.45 -4.67
N PRO A 182 -5.59 -15.64 -5.13
CA PRO A 182 -6.42 -16.56 -4.34
C PRO A 182 -5.85 -16.92 -2.96
N ASP A 183 -4.54 -17.12 -2.85
CA ASP A 183 -3.83 -17.40 -1.61
C ASP A 183 -3.82 -16.20 -0.66
N VAL A 184 -3.51 -15.00 -1.17
CA VAL A 184 -3.57 -13.77 -0.38
C VAL A 184 -4.99 -13.46 0.10
N HIS A 185 -6.00 -13.77 -0.70
CA HIS A 185 -7.41 -13.61 -0.31
C HIS A 185 -7.76 -14.52 0.89
N LEU A 186 -7.19 -15.73 0.96
CA LEU A 186 -7.34 -16.61 2.14
C LEU A 186 -6.62 -16.04 3.37
N ASP A 187 -5.43 -15.46 3.19
CA ASP A 187 -4.70 -14.78 4.26
C ASP A 187 -5.50 -13.61 4.84
N PHE A 188 -6.12 -12.78 3.99
CA PHE A 188 -6.98 -11.68 4.43
C PHE A 188 -8.21 -12.17 5.19
N ASN A 189 -8.92 -13.18 4.65
CA ASN A 189 -10.09 -13.75 5.31
C ASN A 189 -9.75 -14.34 6.68
N SER A 190 -8.56 -14.90 6.83
CA SER A 190 -8.07 -15.42 8.11
C SER A 190 -7.67 -14.31 9.09
N ALA A 191 -7.24 -13.16 8.58
CA ALA A 191 -6.80 -12.02 9.39
C ALA A 191 -7.96 -11.19 9.96
N TYR A 192 -9.07 -11.08 9.23
CA TYR A 192 -10.19 -10.20 9.57
C TYR A 192 -10.81 -10.50 10.95
N PRO A 193 -11.16 -11.76 11.31
CA PRO A 193 -11.71 -12.05 12.63
C PRO A 193 -10.81 -11.58 13.78
N ALA A 194 -9.49 -11.76 13.64
CA ALA A 194 -8.52 -11.31 14.64
C ALA A 194 -8.39 -9.78 14.71
N CYS A 195 -8.78 -9.06 13.66
CA CYS A 195 -8.75 -7.60 13.63
C CYS A 195 -9.96 -6.95 14.31
N TYR A 196 -11.11 -7.64 14.32
CA TYR A 196 -12.25 -7.25 15.13
C TYR A 196 -12.15 -7.72 16.58
N ALA A 197 -11.15 -8.53 16.93
CA ALA A 197 -10.91 -8.96 18.30
C ALA A 197 -10.24 -7.84 19.13
N PRO A 198 -10.74 -7.51 20.34
CA PRO A 198 -10.12 -6.52 21.20
C PRO A 198 -8.65 -6.84 21.49
N ARG A 199 -7.78 -5.81 21.48
CA ARG A 199 -6.35 -5.91 21.85
C ARG A 199 -5.53 -6.89 21.00
N GLY A 200 -5.95 -7.16 19.77
CA GLY A 200 -5.19 -7.96 18.82
C GLY A 200 -3.92 -7.24 18.31
N LYS A 201 -3.03 -8.00 17.64
CA LYS A 201 -1.80 -7.45 17.02
C LYS A 201 -2.07 -6.29 16.05
N TRP A 202 -3.29 -6.20 15.53
CA TRP A 202 -3.71 -5.19 14.56
C TRP A 202 -3.93 -3.79 15.15
N LEU A 203 -3.87 -3.62 16.47
CA LEU A 203 -3.80 -2.30 17.13
C LEU A 203 -2.38 -1.83 17.41
N ALA A 204 -1.40 -2.74 17.35
CA ALA A 204 -0.01 -2.35 17.51
C ALA A 204 0.51 -1.73 16.19
N PRO A 205 1.16 -0.55 16.24
CA PRO A 205 1.73 0.07 15.05
C PRO A 205 2.82 -0.82 14.45
N GLY A 206 2.71 -1.03 13.14
CA GLY A 206 3.75 -1.61 12.30
C GLY A 206 4.74 -0.55 11.81
N PRO A 207 5.73 -0.96 10.99
CA PRO A 207 6.67 -0.03 10.38
C PRO A 207 6.00 0.85 9.32
N GLU A 208 6.59 2.02 9.03
CA GLU A 208 6.13 2.91 7.95
C GLU A 208 6.29 2.31 6.54
N ARG A 209 7.19 1.32 6.38
CA ARG A 209 7.38 0.54 5.16
C ARG A 209 7.51 -0.93 5.51
N PRO A 210 6.43 -1.74 5.40
CA PRO A 210 6.42 -3.12 5.86
C PRO A 210 7.01 -4.10 4.84
N TYR A 211 7.30 -3.62 3.63
CA TYR A 211 7.90 -4.42 2.57
C TYR A 211 8.89 -3.63 1.72
N VAL A 212 9.69 -4.37 0.94
CA VAL A 212 10.60 -3.85 -0.09
C VAL A 212 10.14 -4.34 -1.47
N ASP A 213 10.34 -3.49 -2.49
CA ASP A 213 9.91 -3.71 -3.88
C ASP A 213 10.74 -4.74 -4.66
#